data_AF-A0A6A3W8S3-F1
#
_entry.id   AF-A0A6A3W8S3-F1
#
_cell.length_a   1.000
_cell.length_b   1.000
_cell.length_c   1.000
_cell.angle_alpha   90.00
_cell.angle_beta   90.00
_cell.angle_gamma   90.00
#
_symmetry.space_group_name_H-M   'P 1'
#
loop_
_entity.id
_entity.type
_entity.pdbx_description
1 polymer ?
#
loop_
_entity_poly.entity_id
_entity_poly.type
_entity_poly.pdbx_seq_one_letter_code
_entity_poly.pdbx_strand_id
1 'polypeptide(L)'
;MKWQNYQTQIGFMPSHYGPCEAWIDDTRVFHSDDCRRDYTGYPAEIPIDYSSCSGDCTFTFYWLALHEPNWQVYKQCAPIANGKARRRRRMTANLRSKN
;
A
#
# COMPACT_ATOMS: atom_id res chain seq x y z
N MET A 1 -3.54 6.06 1.09
CA MET A 1 -3.46 4.71 1.71
C MET A 1 -2.81 4.81 3.08
N LYS A 2 -3.11 3.89 4.00
CA LYS A 2 -2.42 3.72 5.28
C LYS A 2 -1.62 2.42 5.29
N TRP A 3 -0.31 2.49 5.56
CA TRP A 3 0.57 1.33 5.73
C TRP A 3 0.97 1.19 7.20
N GLN A 4 0.86 -0.01 7.78
CA GLN A 4 1.19 -0.23 9.18
C GLN A 4 1.49 -1.69 9.50
N ASN A 5 2.46 -1.89 10.40
CA ASN A 5 2.68 -3.13 11.12
C ASN A 5 2.00 -3.05 12.49
N TYR A 6 0.96 -3.87 12.70
CA TYR A 6 0.19 -3.88 13.95
C TYR A 6 0.94 -4.46 15.15
N GLN A 7 1.91 -5.35 14.92
CA GLN A 7 2.66 -5.99 16.01
C GLN A 7 3.66 -5.02 16.63
N THR A 8 4.31 -4.20 15.80
CA THR A 8 5.36 -3.28 16.22
C THR A 8 4.91 -1.82 16.30
N GLN A 9 3.65 -1.52 15.93
CA GLN A 9 3.06 -0.18 15.91
C GLN A 9 3.91 0.85 15.13
N ILE A 10 4.47 0.43 13.99
CA ILE A 10 5.21 1.32 13.08
C ILE A 10 4.64 1.25 11.65
N GLY A 11 4.81 2.32 10.87
CA GLY A 11 4.50 2.33 9.44
C GLY A 11 5.45 1.39 8.69
N PHE A 12 6.57 1.94 8.21
CA PHE A 12 7.63 1.18 7.58
C PHE A 12 8.71 0.78 8.59
N MET A 13 9.17 -0.48 8.54
CA MET A 13 10.19 -0.99 9.45
C MET A 13 11.52 -0.24 9.26
N PRO A 14 12.19 0.23 10.34
CA PRO A 14 13.40 1.06 10.21
C PRO A 14 14.61 0.39 9.56
N SER A 15 14.67 -0.93 9.54
CA SER A 15 15.72 -1.66 8.82
C SER A 15 15.39 -1.92 7.35
N HIS A 16 14.16 -1.68 6.91
CA HIS A 16 13.65 -2.11 5.60
C HIS A 16 13.58 -0.94 4.61
N TYR A 17 14.71 -0.27 4.40
CA TYR A 17 14.80 0.80 3.41
C TYR A 17 14.59 0.27 2.00
N GLY A 18 13.96 1.09 1.16
CA GLY A 18 13.77 0.80 -0.25
C GLY A 18 12.47 1.36 -0.82
N PRO A 19 12.30 1.19 -2.14
CA PRO A 19 11.27 1.89 -2.88
C PRO A 19 9.89 1.28 -2.64
N CYS A 20 8.89 2.09 -2.94
CA CYS A 20 7.51 1.67 -2.90
C CYS A 20 6.71 2.31 -4.04
N GLU A 21 5.75 1.56 -4.55
CA GLU A 21 4.90 2.00 -5.64
C GLU A 21 3.44 1.63 -5.35
N ALA A 22 2.54 2.47 -5.84
CA ALA A 22 1.13 2.12 -5.89
C ALA A 22 0.61 2.21 -7.32
N TRP A 23 -0.26 1.26 -7.63
CA TRP A 23 -0.83 1.02 -8.93
C TRP A 23 -2.34 0.91 -8.80
N ILE A 24 -3.06 1.45 -9.78
CA ILE A 24 -4.49 1.22 -10.00
C ILE A 24 -4.58 0.59 -11.38
N ASP A 25 -5.00 -0.67 -11.42
CA ASP A 25 -4.89 -1.54 -12.59
C ASP A 25 -3.45 -1.45 -13.17
N ASP A 26 -3.31 -1.01 -14.42
CA ASP A 26 -2.02 -0.89 -15.10
C ASP A 26 -1.39 0.51 -14.98
N THR A 27 -1.97 1.42 -14.19
CA THR A 27 -1.49 2.79 -14.03
C THR A 27 -0.76 2.96 -12.69
N ARG A 28 0.54 3.33 -12.74
CA ARG A 28 1.27 3.73 -11.54
C ARG A 28 0.77 5.10 -11.08
N VAL A 29 0.21 5.17 -9.88
CA VAL A 29 -0.37 6.38 -9.28
C VAL A 29 0.49 6.95 -8.15
N PHE A 30 1.52 6.23 -7.73
CA PHE A 30 2.44 6.67 -6.68
C PHE A 30 3.80 5.99 -6.80
N HIS A 31 4.86 6.71 -6.45
CA HIS A 31 6.24 6.23 -6.37
C HIS A 31 7.00 7.00 -5.29
N SER A 32 7.82 6.32 -4.49
CA SER A 32 8.88 6.89 -3.67
C SER A 32 10.09 5.95 -3.72
N ASP A 33 11.29 6.52 -3.80
CA ASP A 33 12.55 5.76 -3.79
C ASP A 33 12.85 5.15 -2.41
N ASP A 34 12.26 5.71 -1.34
CA ASP A 34 12.47 5.27 0.02
C ASP A 34 11.25 5.58 0.91
N CYS A 35 10.31 4.64 0.95
CA CYS A 35 9.08 4.80 1.73
C CYS A 35 9.36 4.94 3.24
N ARG A 36 10.42 4.30 3.75
CA ARG A 36 10.79 4.39 5.16
C ARG A 36 11.25 5.80 5.50
N ARG A 37 12.05 6.43 4.64
CA ARG A 37 12.53 7.80 4.83
C ARG A 37 11.40 8.82 4.70
N ASP A 38 10.55 8.67 3.69
CA ASP A 38 9.56 9.68 3.34
C ASP A 38 8.30 9.63 4.23
N TYR A 39 7.94 8.45 4.76
CA TYR A 39 6.73 8.24 5.56
C TYR A 39 7.06 7.62 6.92
N THR A 40 7.35 8.46 7.91
CA THR A 40 7.85 8.04 9.23
C THR A 40 6.77 7.80 10.29
N GLY A 41 5.51 8.14 9.99
CA GLY A 41 4.38 8.04 10.92
C GLY A 41 3.85 6.62 11.16
N TYR A 42 2.93 6.50 12.12
CA TYR A 42 2.11 5.31 12.37
C TYR A 42 0.62 5.66 12.47
N PRO A 43 -0.23 5.16 11.57
CA PRO A 43 0.16 4.52 10.30
C PRO A 43 0.96 5.47 9.40
N ALA A 44 1.77 4.92 8.50
CA ALA A 44 2.36 5.70 7.41
C ALA A 44 1.25 6.11 6.43
N GLU A 45 1.03 7.41 6.27
CA GLU A 45 -0.01 7.97 5.41
C GLU A 45 0.56 8.32 4.03
N ILE A 46 0.22 7.52 3.03
CA ILE A 46 0.73 7.64 1.66
C ILE A 46 -0.33 8.32 0.79
N PRO A 47 -0.03 9.45 0.12
CA PRO A 47 -1.00 10.25 -0.63
C PRO A 47 -1.25 9.62 -2.01
N ILE A 48 -2.08 8.58 -2.05
CA ILE A 48 -2.48 7.91 -3.29
C ILE A 48 -3.55 8.73 -3.99
N ASP A 49 -3.33 9.09 -5.25
CA ASP A 49 -4.38 9.59 -6.14
C ASP A 49 -5.19 8.42 -6.71
N TYR A 50 -6.49 8.40 -6.45
CA TYR A 50 -7.42 7.38 -6.93
C TYR A 50 -8.18 7.80 -8.20
N SER A 51 -7.88 8.99 -8.75
CA SER A 51 -8.60 9.59 -9.89
C SER A 51 -8.54 8.76 -11.16
N SER A 52 -7.52 7.92 -11.34
CA SER A 52 -7.38 7.04 -12.51
C SER A 52 -8.39 5.88 -12.53
N CYS A 53 -9.05 5.58 -11.41
CA CYS A 53 -10.01 4.48 -11.35
C CYS A 53 -11.38 4.87 -11.91
N SER A 54 -11.82 4.22 -12.98
CA SER A 54 -13.18 4.32 -13.51
C SER A 54 -13.91 2.98 -13.43
N GLY A 55 -14.89 2.87 -12.53
CA GLY A 55 -15.66 1.64 -12.32
C GLY A 55 -15.07 0.72 -11.25
N ASP A 56 -14.91 -0.56 -11.58
CA ASP A 56 -14.30 -1.58 -10.72
C ASP A 56 -12.79 -1.67 -11.06
N CYS A 57 -11.92 -1.27 -10.13
CA CYS A 57 -10.46 -1.29 -10.32
C CYS A 57 -9.77 -2.10 -9.23
N THR A 58 -8.52 -2.48 -9.49
CA THR A 58 -7.64 -3.13 -8.51
C THR A 58 -6.55 -2.16 -8.08
N PHE A 59 -6.53 -1.82 -6.80
CA PHE A 59 -5.39 -1.17 -6.17
C PHE A 59 -4.32 -2.21 -5.83
N THR A 60 -3.08 -1.95 -6.23
CA THR A 60 -1.91 -2.75 -5.85
C THR A 60 -0.84 -1.84 -5.25
N PHE A 61 -0.28 -2.23 -4.11
CA PHE A 61 0.85 -1.55 -3.48
C PHE A 61 2.02 -2.51 -3.34
N TYR A 62 3.20 -2.05 -3.71
CA TYR A 62 4.47 -2.75 -3.51
C TYR A 62 5.37 -1.93 -2.60
N TRP A 63 6.07 -2.60 -1.70
CA TRP A 63 7.22 -2.08 -0.99
C TRP A 63 8.34 -3.11 -1.06
N LEU A 64 9.50 -2.68 -1.56
CA LEU A 64 10.70 -3.50 -1.66
C LEU A 64 11.66 -3.11 -0.54
N ALA A 65 11.95 -4.03 0.36
CA ALA A 65 13.00 -3.85 1.36
C ALA A 65 14.31 -4.43 0.81
N LEU A 66 15.30 -3.55 0.65
CA LEU A 66 16.56 -3.83 -0.05
C LEU A 66 17.77 -3.96 0.89
N HIS A 67 17.51 -4.21 2.18
CA HIS A 67 18.55 -4.27 3.22
C HIS A 67 19.42 -5.54 3.15
N GLU A 68 19.02 -6.55 2.37
CA GLU A 68 19.74 -7.79 2.12
C GLU A 68 19.79 -8.10 0.62
N PRO A 69 20.76 -8.90 0.13
CA PRO A 69 20.83 -9.29 -1.28
C PRO A 69 19.57 -10.01 -1.79
N ASN A 70 18.93 -10.79 -0.93
CA ASN A 70 17.62 -11.37 -1.19
C ASN A 70 16.56 -10.35 -0.78
N TRP A 71 16.04 -9.62 -1.77
CA TRP A 71 15.05 -8.58 -1.51
C TRP A 71 13.77 -9.16 -0.93
N GLN A 72 13.19 -8.44 0.03
CA GLN A 72 11.89 -8.79 0.59
C GLN A 72 10.83 -7.93 -0.08
N VAL A 73 9.80 -8.57 -0.63
CA VAL A 73 8.73 -7.91 -1.39
C VAL A 73 7.44 -7.96 -0.60
N TYR A 74 6.95 -6.81 -0.16
CA TYR A 74 5.65 -6.67 0.48
C TYR A 74 4.63 -6.18 -0.55
N LYS A 75 3.67 -7.04 -0.90
CA LYS A 75 2.60 -6.74 -1.85
C LYS A 75 1.25 -6.71 -1.14
N GLN A 76 0.44 -5.68 -1.40
CA GLN A 76 -0.94 -5.62 -0.96
C GLN A 76 -1.86 -5.27 -2.13
N CYS A 77 -3.00 -5.96 -2.22
CA CYS A 77 -3.99 -5.77 -3.29
C CYS A 77 -5.38 -5.58 -2.69
N ALA A 78 -6.14 -4.61 -3.19
CA ALA A 78 -7.53 -4.37 -2.77
C ALA A 78 -8.40 -3.92 -3.94
N PRO A 79 -9.69 -4.32 -4.00
CA PRO A 79 -10.62 -3.74 -4.96
C PRO A 79 -10.94 -2.29 -4.57
N ILE A 80 -11.01 -1.40 -5.55
CA ILE A 80 -11.58 -0.05 -5.41
C ILE A 80 -13.04 -0.12 -5.87
N ALA A 81 -13.97 0.10 -4.94
CA ALA A 81 -15.40 0.14 -5.25
C ALA A 81 -15.84 1.60 -5.41
N ASN A 82 -16.09 2.04 -6.65
CA ASN A 82 -16.77 3.30 -6.90
C ASN A 82 -18.26 3.15 -6.56
N GLY A 83 -18.82 4.08 -5.79
CA GLY A 83 -20.12 3.98 -5.08
C GLY A 83 -21.40 3.75 -5.89
N LYS A 84 -21.36 3.25 -7.13
CA LYS A 84 -22.55 2.78 -7.85
C LYS A 84 -22.87 1.33 -7.45
N ALA A 85 -23.43 1.22 -6.25
CA ALA A 85 -24.31 0.15 -5.79
C ALA A 85 -24.01 -1.29 -6.29
N ARG A 86 -22.95 -1.91 -5.78
CA ARG A 86 -23.03 -3.34 -5.45
C ARG A 86 -23.29 -3.45 -3.95
N ARG A 87 -24.56 -3.56 -3.57
CA ARG A 87 -24.94 -4.03 -2.22
C ARG A 87 -24.17 -5.33 -1.97
N ARG A 88 -23.10 -5.29 -1.17
CA ARG A 88 -22.62 -6.41 -0.35
C ARG A 88 -21.61 -5.90 0.68
N ARG A 89 -22.11 -5.89 1.92
CA ARG A 89 -21.43 -5.86 3.22
C ARG A 89 -20.21 -4.93 3.35
N ARG A 90 -20.43 -3.86 4.12
CA ARG A 90 -19.43 -3.13 4.90
C ARG A 90 -18.36 -4.09 5.43
N MET A 91 -17.18 -4.09 4.80
CA MET A 91 -15.97 -4.63 5.40
C MET A 91 -14.88 -3.60 5.15
N THR A 92 -14.38 -3.04 6.25
CA THR A 92 -13.14 -2.30 6.31
C THR A 92 -12.03 -3.15 5.71
N ALA A 93 -11.35 -2.66 4.67
CA ALA A 93 -10.16 -3.31 4.12
C ALA A 93 -9.00 -3.13 5.12
N ASN A 94 -8.93 -4.00 6.12
CA ASN A 94 -7.71 -4.22 6.89
C ASN A 94 -6.79 -5.11 6.07
N LEU A 95 -5.95 -4.50 5.24
CA LEU A 95 -4.89 -5.19 4.51
C LEU A 95 -3.83 -5.64 5.53
N ARG A 96 -3.74 -6.95 5.75
CA ARG A 96 -2.77 -7.58 6.65
C ARG A 96 -1.57 -8.05 5.82
N SER A 97 -0.37 -7.62 6.19
CA SER A 97 0.83 -8.37 5.88
C SER A 97 0.85 -9.61 6.78
N LYS A 98 0.75 -10.80 6.20
CA LYS A 98 1.13 -12.03 6.91
C LYS A 98 2.63 -12.21 6.65
N ASN A 99 3.40 -12.27 7.73
CA ASN A 99 4.74 -12.86 7.70
C ASN A 99 4.64 -14.33 7.28
#